data_AF-A0A520IXI6-F1
#
_entry.id   AF-A0A520IXI6-F1
#
_cell.length_a   1.000
_cell.length_b   1.000
_cell.length_c   1.000
_cell.angle_alpha   90.00
_cell.angle_beta   90.00
_cell.angle_gamma   90.00
#
_symmetry.space_group_name_H-M   'P 1'
#
loop_
_entity.id
_entity.type
_entity.pdbx_description
1 polymer ?
#
loop_
_entity_poly.entity_id
_entity_poly.type
_entity_poly.pdbx_seq_one_letter_code
_entity_poly.pdbx_strand_id
1 'polypeptide(L)'
;MQKYAGMYDLGGTPIKIFIKENKTLFAFVPGQPEYELVPVEKDKFSIKVLNGYSLKFEVNADGKVSEVMFVQPNGNFKAKKN
;
A
#
# COMPACT_ATOMS: atom_id res chain seq x y z
N MET A 1 -0.93 4.01 -11.50
CA MET A 1 -1.08 2.81 -10.64
C MET A 1 0.15 1.93 -10.60
N GLN A 2 0.81 1.61 -11.73
CA GLN A 2 1.98 0.74 -11.74
C GLN A 2 3.12 1.19 -10.81
N LYS A 3 3.34 2.50 -10.66
CA LYS A 3 4.35 3.06 -9.74
C LYS A 3 4.23 2.57 -8.28
N TYR A 4 3.01 2.24 -7.83
CA TYR A 4 2.75 1.75 -6.46
C TYR A 4 2.96 0.24 -6.32
N ALA A 5 2.95 -0.52 -7.42
CA ALA A 5 3.22 -1.94 -7.36
C ALA A 5 4.70 -2.18 -7.05
N GLY A 6 4.97 -3.22 -6.26
CA GLY A 6 6.31 -3.58 -5.81
C GLY A 6 6.30 -4.35 -4.48
N MET A 7 7.49 -4.74 -4.05
CA MET A 7 7.71 -5.26 -2.71
C MET A 7 8.09 -4.12 -1.77
N TYR A 8 7.60 -4.19 -0.55
CA TYR A 8 7.88 -3.23 0.50
C TYR A 8 8.28 -3.97 1.77
N ASP A 9 9.29 -3.49 2.50
CA ASP A 9 9.68 -4.03 3.79
C ASP A 9 9.06 -3.22 4.93
N LEU A 10 8.17 -3.86 5.69
CA LEU A 10 7.58 -3.32 6.90
C LEU A 10 8.30 -3.91 8.12
N GLY A 11 9.44 -3.32 8.49
CA GLY A 11 10.21 -3.75 9.66
C GLY A 11 10.61 -5.23 9.62
N GLY A 12 11.06 -5.72 8.46
CA GLY A 12 11.40 -7.12 8.21
C GLY A 12 10.24 -7.98 7.69
N THR A 13 9.02 -7.45 7.61
CA THR A 13 7.88 -8.16 7.01
C THR A 13 7.71 -7.75 5.54
N PRO A 14 7.85 -8.67 4.57
CA PRO A 14 7.69 -8.34 3.16
C PRO A 14 6.21 -8.18 2.81
N ILE A 15 5.83 -6.99 2.36
CA ILE A 15 4.49 -6.66 1.86
C ILE A 15 4.53 -6.56 0.35
N LYS A 16 3.60 -7.22 -0.33
CA LYS A 16 3.47 -7.13 -1.79
C LYS A 16 2.31 -6.21 -2.15
N ILE A 17 2.60 -5.17 -2.92
CA ILE A 17 1.58 -4.34 -3.58
C ILE A 17 1.55 -4.71 -5.06
N PHE A 18 0.39 -5.06 -5.60
CA PHE A 18 0.28 -5.59 -6.96
C PHE A 18 -1.06 -5.24 -7.60
N ILE A 19 -1.13 -5.36 -8.93
CA ILE A 19 -2.33 -5.03 -9.70
C ILE A 19 -3.00 -6.33 -10.15
N LYS A 20 -4.30 -6.45 -9.90
CA LYS A 20 -5.16 -7.49 -10.48
C LYS A 20 -6.08 -6.88 -11.54
N GLU A 21 -6.42 -7.69 -12.54
CA GLU A 21 -7.31 -7.32 -13.66
C GLU A 21 -6.89 -6.01 -14.35
N ASN A 22 -5.59 -5.69 -14.33
CA ASN A 22 -4.99 -4.47 -14.87
C ASN A 22 -5.55 -3.13 -14.33
N LYS A 23 -6.42 -3.15 -13.31
CA LYS A 23 -7.17 -1.96 -12.87
C LYS A 23 -7.24 -1.75 -11.36
N THR A 24 -6.98 -2.78 -10.54
CA THR A 24 -7.19 -2.69 -9.09
C THR A 24 -5.91 -3.04 -8.34
N LEU A 25 -5.52 -2.18 -7.39
CA LEU A 25 -4.40 -2.47 -6.50
C LEU A 25 -4.83 -3.39 -5.36
N PHE A 26 -3.92 -4.27 -4.99
CA PHE A 26 -4.06 -5.16 -3.84
C PHE A 26 -2.83 -5.06 -2.95
N ALA A 27 -3.03 -5.19 -1.65
CA ALA A 27 -1.98 -5.38 -0.66
C ALA A 27 -2.02 -6.82 -0.14
N PHE A 28 -0.87 -7.48 -0.10
CA PHE A 28 -0.71 -8.81 0.50
C PHE A 28 0.35 -8.77 1.59
N VAL A 29 -0.08 -9.10 2.81
CA VAL A 29 0.75 -9.28 3.99
C VAL A 29 0.79 -10.78 4.31
N PRO A 30 1.97 -11.41 4.48
CA PRO A 30 2.05 -12.83 4.83
C PRO A 30 1.18 -13.18 6.04
N GLY A 31 0.41 -14.27 5.93
CA GLY A 31 -0.52 -14.70 6.97
C GLY A 31 -1.88 -13.98 6.98
N GLN A 32 -2.12 -13.05 6.06
CA GLN A 32 -3.40 -12.35 5.90
C GLN A 32 -3.99 -12.60 4.50
N PRO A 33 -5.32 -12.37 4.32
CA PRO A 33 -5.91 -12.28 3.00
C PRO A 33 -5.29 -11.16 2.16
N GLU A 34 -5.52 -11.23 0.85
CA GLU A 34 -5.21 -10.11 -0.03
C GLU A 34 -6.30 -9.05 0.07
N TYR A 35 -5.89 -7.79 0.23
CA TYR A 35 -6.81 -6.68 0.44
C TYR A 35 -6.91 -5.79 -0.80
N GLU A 36 -8.14 -5.59 -1.28
CA GLU A 36 -8.45 -4.63 -2.34
C GLU A 36 -8.25 -3.19 -1.84
N LEU A 37 -7.52 -2.39 -2.60
CA LEU A 37 -7.22 -0.98 -2.30
C LEU A 37 -8.09 -0.06 -3.16
N VAL A 38 -8.85 0.82 -2.51
CA VAL A 38 -9.75 1.78 -3.15
C VAL A 38 -9.12 3.18 -3.07
N PRO A 39 -8.92 3.88 -4.20
CA PRO A 39 -8.36 5.23 -4.18
C PRO A 39 -9.31 6.19 -3.45
N VAL A 40 -8.76 7.00 -2.54
CA VAL A 40 -9.55 7.99 -1.78
C VAL A 40 -9.00 9.40 -1.93
N GLU A 41 -7.69 9.55 -2.10
CA GLU A 41 -7.03 10.83 -2.38
C GLU A 41 -5.80 10.57 -3.26
N LYS A 42 -5.10 11.64 -3.65
CA LYS A 42 -3.83 11.52 -4.38
C LYS A 42 -2.84 10.67 -3.58
N ASP A 43 -2.37 9.59 -4.21
CA ASP A 43 -1.40 8.65 -3.64
C ASP A 43 -1.85 7.97 -2.33
N LYS A 44 -3.17 7.98 -2.02
CA LYS A 44 -3.75 7.36 -0.82
C LYS A 44 -4.93 6.45 -1.16
N PHE A 45 -4.93 5.28 -0.55
CA PHE A 45 -5.91 4.22 -0.80
C PHE A 45 -6.45 3.67 0.51
N SER A 46 -7.75 3.49 0.62
CA SER A 46 -8.37 2.75 1.74
C SER A 46 -8.37 1.25 1.46
N ILE A 47 -8.43 0.44 2.52
CA ILE A 47 -8.69 -1.01 2.38
C ILE A 47 -10.21 -1.21 2.34
N LYS A 48 -10.72 -1.79 1.24
CA LYS A 48 -12.16 -1.89 0.97
C LYS A 48 -13.00 -2.49 2.10
N VAL A 49 -12.45 -3.48 2.79
CA VAL A 49 -13.15 -4.26 3.82
C VAL A 49 -12.78 -3.85 5.26
N LEU A 50 -11.85 -2.89 5.43
CA LEU A 50 -11.34 -2.47 6.74
C LEU A 50 -11.47 -0.95 6.93
N ASN A 51 -12.48 -0.53 7.69
CA ASN A 51 -12.69 0.88 8.02
C ASN A 51 -11.58 1.42 8.91
N GLY A 52 -11.10 2.63 8.62
CA GLY A 52 -10.00 3.26 9.35
C GLY A 52 -8.60 2.79 8.93
N TYR A 53 -8.50 1.90 7.94
CA TYR A 53 -7.22 1.44 7.39
C TYR A 53 -6.97 2.05 6.02
N SER A 54 -5.76 2.56 5.81
CA SER A 54 -5.34 3.07 4.51
C SER A 54 -3.84 2.94 4.28
N LEU A 55 -3.45 3.00 3.01
CA LEU A 55 -2.07 3.08 2.57
C LEU A 55 -1.86 4.45 1.92
N LYS A 56 -0.85 5.19 2.37
CA LYS A 56 -0.42 6.45 1.76
C LYS A 56 0.99 6.28 1.21
N PHE A 57 1.13 6.42 -0.10
CA PHE A 57 2.40 6.27 -0.80
C PHE A 57 3.14 7.61 -0.81
N GLU A 58 4.44 7.57 -0.48
CA GLU A 58 5.32 8.72 -0.64
C GLU A 58 5.89 8.72 -2.06
N VAL A 59 5.49 9.73 -2.84
CA VAL A 59 5.86 9.87 -4.25
C VAL A 59 6.68 11.13 -4.42
N ASN A 60 7.90 10.99 -4.95
CA ASN A 60 8.77 12.13 -5.20
C ASN A 60 8.36 12.92 -6.46
N ALA A 61 9.06 14.03 -6.73
CA ALA A 61 8.80 14.88 -7.90
C ALA A 61 8.95 14.15 -9.25
N ASP A 62 9.79 13.12 -9.32
CA ASP A 62 9.99 12.29 -10.51
C ASP A 62 8.92 11.19 -10.66
N GLY A 63 7.91 11.16 -9.78
CA GLY A 63 6.86 10.15 -9.80
C GLY A 63 7.27 8.78 -9.25
N LYS A 64 8.44 8.66 -8.62
CA LYS A 64 8.94 7.42 -8.00
C LYS A 64 8.42 7.29 -6.58
N VAL A 65 8.04 6.06 -6.23
CA VAL A 65 7.60 5.70 -4.87
C VAL A 65 8.81 5.18 -4.09
N SER A 66 9.09 5.76 -2.92
CA SER A 66 10.16 5.29 -2.02
C SER A 66 9.63 4.52 -0.80
N GLU A 67 8.45 4.89 -0.32
CA GLU A 67 7.86 4.34 0.90
C GLU A 67 6.34 4.27 0.78
N VAL A 68 5.73 3.44 1.63
CA VAL A 68 4.28 3.45 1.88
C VAL A 68 4.02 3.46 3.39
N MET A 69 3.11 4.32 3.83
CA MET A 69 2.64 4.41 5.19
C MET A 69 1.32 3.65 5.33
N PHE A 70 1.31 2.62 6.18
CA PHE A 70 0.11 1.94 6.65
C PHE A 70 -0.49 2.75 7.80
N VAL A 71 -1.62 3.38 7.54
CA VAL A 71 -2.40 4.13 8.52
C VAL A 71 -3.45 3.18 9.10
N GLN A 72 -3.39 2.98 10.41
CA GLN A 72 -4.27 2.08 11.15
C GLN A 72 -4.79 2.80 12.40
N PRO A 73 -5.91 2.35 13.00
CA PRO A 73 -6.44 2.96 14.23
C PRO A 73 -5.45 2.94 15.41
N ASN A 74 -4.54 1.96 15.43
CA ASN A 74 -3.52 1.79 16.47
C ASN A 74 -2.19 2.50 16.16
N GLY A 75 -2.03 3.11 14.99
CA GLY A 75 -0.82 3.83 14.63
C GLY A 75 -0.48 3.83 13.14
N ASN A 76 0.59 4.55 12.81
CA ASN A 76 1.12 4.66 11.46
C ASN A 76 2.44 3.92 11.35
N PHE A 77 2.57 3.03 10.36
CA PHE A 77 3.76 2.22 10.17
C PHE A 77 4.31 2.40 8.75
N LYS A 78 5.61 2.63 8.61
CA LYS A 78 6.25 2.86 7.31
C LYS A 78 6.88 1.58 6.79
N ALA A 79 6.65 1.28 5.51
CA ALA A 79 7.34 0.25 4.77
C ALA A 79 8.16 0.86 3.63
N LYS A 80 9.43 0.47 3.51
CA LYS A 80 10.32 0.95 2.44
C LYS A 80 10.15 0.12 1.18
N LYS A 81 10.16 0.74 0.02
CA LYS A 81 10.13 0.02 -1.25
C LYS A 81 11.48 -0.68 -1.47
N ASN A 82 11.43 -1.97 -1.82
CA ASN A 82 12.59 -2.77 -2.20
C ASN A 82 12.87 -2.67 -3.70
#